data_AF-A0A0G0K983-F1
#
_entry.id   AF-A0A0G0K983-F1
#
_cell.length_a   1.000
_cell.length_b   1.000
_cell.length_c   1.000
_cell.angle_alpha   90.00
_cell.angle_beta   90.00
_cell.angle_gamma   90.00
#
_symmetry.space_group_name_H-M   'P 1'
#
loop_
_entity.id
_entity.type
_entity.pdbx_description
1 polymer ?
#
loop_
_entity_poly.entity_id
_entity_poly.type
_entity_poly.pdbx_seq_one_letter_code
_entity_poly.pdbx_strand_id
1 'polypeptide(L)'
;MDRNHNPEFTMLETMEAYADYMDNMNLIEEMFEYVARAVFKTTKLPFQGKIIDYKRPWQRVKLSDLFKKHTGVHFHEIDSLEKAIKLAKKLGVEIKDYMTDGEILLEIFEKKCTDQLIQPTFVYDYPADFYPLAKRKKDNPKLVESFDIYVAGMEMGTNWSEQNDPAVLQEAWNEEKKKAKKGNQEAQKTDDDFLEALEYGMPPTSGIGPGIDRWVMVLTNSPAIADVIAFPMLRPEKRKK
;
A
#
# COMPACT_ATOMS: atom_id res chain seq x y z
N MET A 1 18.01 -5.59 -6.05
CA MET A 1 17.05 -5.39 -7.15
C MET A 1 16.35 -6.69 -7.35
N ASP A 2 15.10 -6.70 -6.90
CA ASP A 2 14.15 -7.74 -7.24
C ASP A 2 13.46 -7.39 -8.58
N ARG A 3 12.39 -8.09 -8.92
CA ARG A 3 11.69 -7.92 -10.20
C ARG A 3 10.73 -6.73 -10.22
N ASN A 4 10.41 -6.13 -9.07
CA ASN A 4 9.32 -5.17 -8.90
C ASN A 4 9.78 -3.81 -8.34
N HIS A 5 11.08 -3.64 -8.07
CA HIS A 5 11.66 -2.43 -7.51
C HIS A 5 12.89 -1.96 -8.31
N ASN A 6 12.87 -0.67 -8.65
CA ASN A 6 14.02 0.08 -9.14
C ASN A 6 14.28 1.23 -8.14
N PRO A 7 15.54 1.63 -7.88
CA PRO A 7 15.84 2.70 -6.91
C PRO A 7 15.17 4.04 -7.21
N GLU A 8 14.95 4.32 -8.50
CA GLU A 8 14.17 5.45 -8.99
C GLU A 8 12.97 4.89 -9.75
N PHE A 9 11.77 5.41 -9.50
CA PHE A 9 10.55 4.94 -10.12
C PHE A 9 9.57 6.11 -10.30
N THR A 10 8.57 5.90 -11.15
CA THR A 10 7.53 6.87 -11.49
C THR A 10 6.29 6.61 -10.67
N MET A 11 5.82 7.63 -9.96
CA MET A 11 4.57 7.60 -9.21
C MET A 11 3.68 8.77 -9.63
N LEU A 12 2.38 8.53 -9.64
CA LEU A 12 1.39 9.60 -9.74
C LEU A 12 0.88 9.87 -8.33
N GLU A 13 0.94 11.12 -7.88
CA GLU A 13 0.24 11.56 -6.69
C GLU A 13 -0.78 12.64 -7.05
N THR A 14 -1.99 12.50 -6.54
CA THR A 14 -3.04 13.54 -6.65
C THR A 14 -3.76 13.68 -5.33
N MET A 15 -4.22 14.90 -5.03
CA MET A 15 -4.99 15.22 -3.84
C MET A 15 -6.33 15.83 -4.26
N GLU A 16 -7.44 15.27 -3.76
CA GLU A 16 -8.79 15.78 -4.02
C GLU A 16 -9.41 16.32 -2.73
N ALA A 17 -9.67 17.63 -2.69
CA ALA A 17 -10.36 18.25 -1.58
C ALA A 17 -11.86 17.89 -1.61
N TYR A 18 -12.44 17.74 -0.41
CA TYR A 18 -13.82 17.32 -0.15
C TYR A 18 -14.15 15.89 -0.61
N ALA A 19 -13.12 15.05 -0.78
CA ALA A 19 -13.24 13.63 -1.08
C ALA A 19 -12.74 12.76 0.09
N ASP A 20 -13.20 11.51 0.12
CA ASP A 20 -12.68 10.47 1.01
C ASP A 20 -12.07 9.29 0.22
N TYR A 21 -11.54 8.32 0.96
CA TYR A 21 -10.89 7.14 0.39
C TYR A 21 -11.82 6.30 -0.52
N MET A 22 -13.14 6.34 -0.33
CA MET A 22 -14.11 5.65 -1.19
C MET A 22 -14.31 6.39 -2.51
N ASP A 23 -14.29 7.72 -2.50
CA ASP A 23 -14.28 8.52 -3.72
C ASP A 23 -13.04 8.20 -4.55
N ASN A 24 -11.88 8.11 -3.90
CA ASN A 24 -10.63 7.75 -4.57
C ASN A 24 -10.58 6.31 -5.07
N MET A 25 -11.25 5.35 -4.43
CA MET A 25 -11.46 4.02 -5.04
C MET A 25 -12.23 4.12 -6.35
N ASN A 26 -13.27 4.96 -6.43
CA ASN A 26 -14.04 5.18 -7.66
C ASN A 26 -13.17 5.81 -8.75
N LEU A 27 -12.38 6.83 -8.39
CA LEU A 27 -11.47 7.52 -9.30
C LEU A 27 -10.45 6.55 -9.92
N ILE A 28 -9.84 5.68 -9.11
CA ILE A 28 -8.83 4.73 -9.58
C ILE A 28 -9.41 3.69 -10.53
N GLU A 29 -10.55 3.06 -10.19
CA GLU A 29 -11.14 2.05 -11.09
C GLU A 29 -11.62 2.68 -12.40
N GLU A 30 -12.12 3.92 -12.37
CA GLU A 30 -12.48 4.67 -13.58
C GLU A 30 -11.24 5.00 -14.43
N MET A 31 -10.18 5.50 -13.80
CA MET A 31 -8.93 5.88 -14.47
C MET A 31 -8.30 4.69 -15.20
N PHE A 32 -8.15 3.54 -14.54
CA PHE A 32 -7.50 2.38 -15.16
C PHE A 32 -8.42 1.63 -16.14
N GLU A 33 -9.74 1.62 -15.95
CA GLU A 33 -10.66 1.17 -16.99
C GLU A 33 -10.53 2.06 -18.25
N TYR A 34 -10.49 3.39 -18.06
CA TYR A 34 -10.33 4.34 -19.15
C TYR A 34 -9.02 4.10 -19.91
N VAL A 35 -7.88 3.99 -19.21
CA VAL A 35 -6.57 3.73 -19.82
C VAL A 35 -6.60 2.43 -20.63
N ALA A 36 -7.14 1.35 -20.06
CA ALA A 36 -7.25 0.07 -20.75
C ALA A 36 -8.03 0.21 -22.07
N ARG A 37 -9.18 0.87 -22.04
CA ARG A 37 -10.02 1.11 -23.22
C ARG A 37 -9.37 2.05 -24.24
N ALA A 38 -8.76 3.15 -23.76
CA ALA A 38 -8.19 4.18 -24.63
C ALA A 38 -6.98 3.66 -25.40
N VAL A 39 -6.09 2.95 -24.70
CA VAL A 39 -4.82 2.45 -25.26
C VAL A 39 -5.00 1.10 -25.97
N PHE A 40 -5.67 0.14 -25.33
CA PHE A 40 -5.73 -1.25 -25.80
C PHE A 40 -7.06 -1.65 -26.44
N LYS A 41 -8.07 -0.75 -26.44
CA LYS A 41 -9.42 -0.99 -27.00
C LYS A 41 -10.19 -2.14 -26.34
N THR A 42 -9.76 -2.58 -25.17
CA THR A 42 -10.38 -3.64 -24.36
C THR A 42 -10.08 -3.40 -22.88
N THR A 43 -10.87 -3.98 -21.98
CA THR A 43 -10.55 -4.01 -20.54
C THR A 43 -9.85 -5.30 -20.13
N LYS A 44 -9.76 -6.30 -21.02
CA LYS A 44 -9.17 -7.62 -20.75
C LYS A 44 -7.78 -7.71 -21.35
N LEU A 45 -6.75 -7.78 -20.51
CA LEU A 45 -5.36 -7.86 -20.93
C LEU A 45 -4.68 -9.11 -20.36
N PRO A 46 -3.77 -9.75 -21.12
CA PRO A 46 -2.99 -10.86 -20.62
C PRO A 46 -1.86 -10.36 -19.71
N PHE A 47 -1.63 -11.06 -18.60
CA PHE A 47 -0.46 -10.89 -17.77
C PHE A 47 0.02 -12.25 -17.26
N GLN A 48 1.22 -12.67 -17.65
CA GLN A 48 1.87 -13.90 -17.17
C GLN A 48 0.97 -15.15 -17.23
N GLY A 49 0.25 -15.32 -18.35
CA GLY A 49 -0.65 -16.46 -18.58
C GLY A 49 -2.04 -16.34 -17.93
N LYS A 50 -2.34 -15.24 -17.23
CA LYS A 50 -3.67 -14.92 -16.70
C LYS A 50 -4.31 -13.81 -17.52
N ILE A 51 -5.64 -13.73 -17.52
CA ILE A 51 -6.39 -12.59 -18.06
C ILE A 51 -6.85 -11.71 -16.91
N ILE A 52 -6.51 -10.43 -16.96
CA ILE A 52 -6.90 -9.40 -16.00
C ILE A 52 -7.95 -8.52 -16.65
N ASP A 53 -9.10 -8.34 -16.00
CA ASP A 53 -10.18 -7.48 -16.47
C ASP A 53 -10.23 -6.21 -15.62
N TYR A 54 -9.91 -5.07 -16.23
CA TYR A 54 -9.93 -3.75 -15.59
C TYR A 54 -11.32 -3.12 -15.56
N LYS A 55 -12.34 -3.80 -16.07
CA LYS A 55 -13.72 -3.30 -16.05
C LYS A 55 -14.21 -3.11 -14.62
N ARG A 56 -14.73 -1.93 -14.30
CA ARG A 56 -15.37 -1.66 -13.01
C ARG A 56 -16.73 -2.37 -12.86
N PRO A 57 -17.23 -2.59 -11.63
CA PRO A 57 -16.59 -2.27 -10.36
C PRO A 57 -15.53 -3.30 -9.95
N TRP A 58 -14.45 -2.83 -9.33
CA TRP A 58 -13.43 -3.70 -8.75
C TRP A 58 -13.87 -4.25 -7.40
N GLN A 59 -13.26 -5.37 -7.00
CA GLN A 59 -13.58 -5.98 -5.72
C GLN A 59 -13.05 -5.10 -4.58
N ARG A 60 -13.85 -4.86 -3.54
CA ARG A 60 -13.43 -4.19 -2.30
C ARG A 60 -13.49 -5.20 -1.16
N VAL A 61 -12.37 -5.44 -0.48
CA VAL A 61 -12.28 -6.46 0.59
C VAL A 61 -11.58 -5.88 1.81
N LYS A 62 -12.08 -6.21 3.00
CA LYS A 62 -11.39 -5.84 4.23
C LYS A 62 -10.13 -6.68 4.40
N LEU A 63 -9.06 -6.05 4.87
CA LEU A 63 -7.82 -6.75 5.23
C LEU A 63 -8.09 -7.90 6.19
N SER A 64 -8.90 -7.66 7.23
CA SER A 64 -9.27 -8.67 8.23
C SER A 64 -9.92 -9.91 7.65
N ASP A 65 -10.74 -9.74 6.61
CA ASP A 65 -11.49 -10.82 5.98
C ASP A 65 -10.57 -11.68 5.12
N LEU A 66 -9.68 -11.06 4.35
CA LEU A 66 -8.63 -11.75 3.60
C LEU A 66 -7.68 -12.49 4.55
N PHE A 67 -7.23 -11.81 5.60
CA PHE A 67 -6.34 -12.39 6.60
C PHE A 67 -6.95 -13.63 7.23
N LYS A 68 -8.22 -13.56 7.67
CA LYS A 68 -8.94 -14.71 8.22
C LYS A 68 -9.08 -15.83 7.20
N LYS A 69 -9.47 -15.52 5.97
CA LYS A 69 -9.67 -16.50 4.90
C LYS A 69 -8.40 -17.32 4.63
N HIS A 70 -7.23 -16.69 4.69
CA HIS A 70 -5.97 -17.31 4.26
C HIS A 70 -5.09 -17.83 5.40
N THR A 71 -5.20 -17.26 6.60
CA THR A 71 -4.44 -17.72 7.77
C THR A 71 -5.27 -18.58 8.72
N GLY A 72 -6.61 -18.52 8.63
CA GLY A 72 -7.54 -19.13 9.56
C GLY A 72 -7.65 -18.41 10.92
N VAL A 73 -7.02 -17.24 11.07
CA VAL A 73 -6.96 -16.48 12.32
C VAL A 73 -7.63 -15.12 12.15
N HIS A 74 -8.39 -14.67 13.14
CA HIS A 74 -8.94 -13.32 13.11
C HIS A 74 -7.85 -12.30 13.37
N PHE A 75 -7.73 -11.31 12.49
CA PHE A 75 -6.71 -10.26 12.58
C PHE A 75 -6.69 -9.59 13.96
N HIS A 76 -7.87 -9.23 14.50
CA HIS A 76 -8.00 -8.55 15.79
C HIS A 76 -7.82 -9.43 17.03
N GLU A 77 -7.69 -10.76 16.89
CA GLU A 77 -7.38 -11.66 18.02
C GLU A 77 -5.89 -11.69 18.36
N ILE A 78 -5.06 -11.17 17.45
CA ILE A 78 -3.63 -10.99 17.65
C ILE A 78 -3.42 -9.59 18.24
N ASP A 79 -3.37 -9.53 19.57
CA ASP A 79 -3.31 -8.31 20.38
C ASP A 79 -1.97 -8.20 21.14
N SER A 80 -0.98 -9.00 20.76
CA SER A 80 0.34 -8.98 21.38
C SER A 80 1.44 -9.43 20.42
N LEU A 81 2.63 -8.88 20.64
CA LEU A 81 3.85 -9.25 19.93
C LEU A 81 4.13 -10.75 20.01
N GLU A 82 3.93 -11.37 21.18
CA GLU A 82 4.13 -12.80 21.35
C GLU A 82 3.21 -13.64 20.44
N LYS A 83 1.92 -13.26 20.35
CA LYS A 83 0.95 -13.94 19.49
C LYS A 83 1.30 -13.75 18.01
N ALA A 84 1.70 -12.53 17.62
CA ALA A 84 2.11 -12.24 16.25
C ALA A 84 3.35 -13.05 15.83
N ILE A 85 4.39 -13.07 16.67
CA ILE A 85 5.62 -13.88 16.45
C ILE A 85 5.26 -15.37 16.33
N LYS A 86 4.40 -15.89 17.19
CA LYS A 86 3.97 -17.29 17.15
C LYS A 86 3.25 -17.62 15.85
N LEU A 87 2.39 -16.72 15.37
CA LEU A 87 1.69 -16.88 14.10
C LEU A 87 2.65 -16.82 12.91
N ALA A 88 3.56 -15.85 12.88
CA ALA A 88 4.59 -15.73 11.84
C ALA A 88 5.43 -17.01 11.73
N LYS A 89 5.92 -17.53 12.87
CA LYS A 89 6.66 -18.80 12.93
C LYS A 89 5.82 -19.97 12.40
N LYS A 90 4.55 -20.08 12.81
CA LYS A 90 3.64 -21.13 12.34
C LYS A 90 3.44 -21.09 10.82
N LEU A 91 3.38 -19.89 10.25
CA LEU A 91 3.15 -19.67 8.82
C LEU A 91 4.45 -19.62 8.00
N GLY A 92 5.61 -19.73 8.64
CA GLY A 92 6.92 -19.65 7.97
C GLY A 92 7.19 -18.27 7.36
N VAL A 93 6.80 -17.20 8.05
CA VAL A 93 7.07 -15.81 7.67
C VAL A 93 8.27 -15.32 8.47
N GLU A 94 9.28 -14.80 7.77
CA GLU A 94 10.46 -14.19 8.40
C GLU A 94 10.07 -12.84 9.00
N ILE A 95 10.57 -12.57 10.21
CA ILE A 95 10.31 -11.32 10.93
C ILE A 95 11.63 -10.71 11.39
N LYS A 96 11.63 -9.40 11.63
CA LYS A 96 12.78 -8.66 12.16
C LYS A 96 12.52 -8.31 13.63
N ASP A 97 13.58 -8.27 14.44
CA ASP A 97 13.47 -8.11 15.90
C ASP A 97 12.86 -6.77 16.34
N TYR A 98 12.88 -5.76 15.46
CA TYR A 98 12.32 -4.43 15.74
C TYR A 98 10.84 -4.29 15.33
N MET A 99 10.27 -5.30 14.66
CA MET A 99 8.88 -5.24 14.19
C MET A 99 7.91 -5.31 15.38
N THR A 100 6.90 -4.46 15.32
CA THR A 100 5.69 -4.49 16.13
C THR A 100 4.80 -5.68 15.75
N ASP A 101 3.80 -6.00 16.58
CA ASP A 101 2.78 -6.98 16.24
C ASP A 101 2.00 -6.61 14.97
N GLY A 102 1.65 -5.33 14.81
CA GLY A 102 1.03 -4.81 13.59
C GLY A 102 1.87 -5.03 12.33
N GLU A 103 3.16 -4.67 12.37
CA GLU A 103 4.09 -4.88 11.24
C GLU A 103 4.26 -6.36 10.92
N ILE A 104 4.35 -7.24 11.93
CA ILE A 104 4.40 -8.69 11.70
C ILE A 104 3.11 -9.19 11.03
N LEU A 105 1.95 -8.72 11.48
CA LEU A 105 0.67 -9.11 10.89
C LEU A 105 0.54 -8.67 9.43
N LEU A 106 1.08 -7.51 9.08
CA LEU A 106 1.11 -7.02 7.70
C LEU A 106 2.10 -7.80 6.85
N GLU A 107 3.29 -8.14 7.37
CA GLU A 107 4.22 -9.04 6.66
C GLU A 107 3.56 -10.42 6.41
N ILE A 108 2.80 -10.95 7.38
CA ILE A 108 2.02 -12.17 7.18
C ILE A 108 0.95 -11.97 6.09
N PHE A 109 0.24 -10.84 6.11
CA PHE A 109 -0.74 -10.50 5.10
C PHE A 109 -0.08 -10.48 3.70
N GLU A 110 1.01 -9.73 3.52
CA GLU A 110 1.74 -9.65 2.27
C GLU A 110 2.23 -11.02 1.77
N LYS A 111 2.75 -11.88 2.65
CA LYS A 111 3.30 -13.19 2.23
C LYS A 111 2.26 -14.27 2.01
N LYS A 112 1.05 -14.14 2.58
CA LYS A 112 0.04 -15.22 2.59
C LYS A 112 -1.28 -14.84 1.94
N CYS A 113 -1.53 -13.55 1.76
CA CYS A 113 -2.84 -13.02 1.38
C CYS A 113 -2.88 -12.36 -0.02
N THR A 114 -1.75 -11.93 -0.57
CA THR A 114 -1.75 -11.09 -1.79
C THR A 114 -1.62 -11.88 -3.09
N ASP A 115 -0.88 -12.98 -3.15
CA ASP A 115 -0.63 -13.79 -4.37
C ASP A 115 -1.90 -14.25 -5.11
N GLN A 116 -3.02 -14.35 -4.39
CA GLN A 116 -4.35 -14.73 -4.87
C GLN A 116 -5.19 -13.56 -5.40
N LEU A 117 -4.78 -12.32 -5.16
CA LEU A 117 -5.45 -11.09 -5.61
C LEU A 117 -5.10 -10.85 -7.09
N ILE A 118 -5.63 -11.72 -7.95
CA ILE A 118 -5.31 -11.72 -9.39
C ILE A 118 -6.00 -10.58 -10.13
N GLN A 119 -7.31 -10.41 -9.90
CA GLN A 119 -8.08 -9.31 -10.48
C GLN A 119 -7.84 -8.03 -9.68
N PRO A 120 -8.06 -6.85 -10.29
CA PRO A 120 -7.98 -5.59 -9.58
C PRO A 120 -8.87 -5.60 -8.33
N THR A 121 -8.24 -5.41 -7.18
CA THR A 121 -8.88 -5.51 -5.88
C THR A 121 -8.39 -4.38 -4.98
N PHE A 122 -9.32 -3.65 -4.38
CA PHE A 122 -9.04 -2.75 -3.28
C PHE A 122 -9.09 -3.52 -1.97
N VAL A 123 -8.00 -3.45 -1.20
CA VAL A 123 -7.97 -3.93 0.18
C VAL A 123 -8.05 -2.71 1.09
N TYR A 124 -8.92 -2.72 2.10
CA TYR A 124 -9.15 -1.56 2.97
C TYR A 124 -9.34 -1.97 4.43
N ASP A 125 -9.56 -0.97 5.31
CA ASP A 125 -9.69 -1.12 6.77
C ASP A 125 -8.37 -1.61 7.42
N TYR A 126 -7.27 -0.88 7.19
CA TYR A 126 -5.98 -1.16 7.81
C TYR A 126 -5.93 -0.65 9.27
N PRO A 127 -5.06 -1.25 10.11
CA PRO A 127 -4.81 -0.76 11.46
C PRO A 127 -4.22 0.65 11.45
N ALA A 128 -4.67 1.50 12.37
CA ALA A 128 -4.22 2.88 12.47
C ALA A 128 -2.72 3.04 12.73
N ASP A 129 -2.11 2.08 13.44
CA ASP A 129 -0.70 2.14 13.82
C ASP A 129 0.25 2.00 12.62
N PHE A 130 -0.27 1.59 11.45
CA PHE A 130 0.52 1.42 10.23
C PHE A 130 0.50 2.64 9.31
N TYR A 131 -0.60 3.39 9.28
CA TYR A 131 -0.74 4.56 8.42
C TYR A 131 -0.86 5.83 9.26
N PRO A 132 0.26 6.41 9.73
CA PRO A 132 0.24 7.59 10.61
C PRO A 132 -0.36 8.84 9.94
N LEU A 133 -0.30 8.91 8.60
CA LEU A 133 -0.83 10.00 7.80
C LEU A 133 -2.30 9.80 7.41
N ALA A 134 -2.87 8.62 7.66
CA ALA A 134 -4.25 8.33 7.32
C ALA A 134 -5.20 8.75 8.44
N LYS A 135 -6.35 9.28 8.06
CA LYS A 135 -7.43 9.64 8.97
C LYS A 135 -8.00 8.39 9.63
N ARG A 136 -8.16 8.43 10.96
CA ARG A 136 -8.82 7.34 11.72
C ARG A 136 -10.31 7.31 11.38
N LYS A 137 -10.89 6.10 11.29
CA LYS A 137 -12.33 5.96 11.08
C LYS A 137 -13.10 6.47 12.30
N LYS A 138 -14.20 7.19 12.06
CA LYS A 138 -15.03 7.78 13.12
C LYS A 138 -15.70 6.72 14.01
N ASP A 139 -16.10 5.59 13.44
CA ASP A 139 -16.80 4.50 14.11
C ASP A 139 -15.86 3.50 14.79
N ASN A 140 -14.63 3.36 14.29
CA ASN A 140 -13.60 2.50 14.88
C ASN A 140 -12.20 3.12 14.74
N PRO A 141 -11.74 3.91 15.74
CA PRO A 141 -10.44 4.59 15.69
C PRO A 141 -9.21 3.68 15.68
N LYS A 142 -9.38 2.36 15.83
CA LYS A 142 -8.31 1.38 15.63
C LYS A 142 -8.00 1.14 14.15
N LEU A 143 -8.88 1.59 13.26
CA LEU A 143 -8.74 1.50 11.82
C LEU A 143 -8.60 2.89 11.22
N VAL A 144 -8.02 2.94 10.03
CA VAL A 144 -7.93 4.16 9.21
C VAL A 144 -8.76 4.04 7.94
N GLU A 145 -9.13 5.21 7.41
CA GLU A 145 -9.76 5.41 6.11
C GLU A 145 -8.70 5.26 5.01
N SER A 146 -8.15 4.05 4.84
CA SER A 146 -7.11 3.73 3.85
C SER A 146 -7.46 2.53 2.98
N PHE A 147 -6.79 2.45 1.83
CA PHE A 147 -6.83 1.30 0.96
C PHE A 147 -5.56 1.13 0.11
N ASP A 148 -5.23 -0.13 -0.16
CA ASP A 148 -4.21 -0.51 -1.12
C ASP A 148 -4.86 -1.14 -2.34
N ILE A 149 -4.19 -1.01 -3.48
CA ILE A 149 -4.62 -1.56 -4.75
C ILE A 149 -3.78 -2.78 -5.05
N TYR A 150 -4.42 -3.92 -5.32
CA TYR A 150 -3.73 -5.13 -5.75
C TYR A 150 -4.16 -5.55 -7.14
N VAL A 151 -3.18 -5.89 -7.98
CA VAL A 151 -3.40 -6.48 -9.30
C VAL A 151 -2.35 -7.55 -9.53
N ALA A 152 -2.77 -8.74 -9.98
CA ALA A 152 -1.86 -9.88 -10.19
C ALA A 152 -1.00 -10.25 -8.97
N GLY A 153 -1.51 -10.00 -7.77
CA GLY A 153 -0.81 -10.21 -6.49
C GLY A 153 0.27 -9.18 -6.16
N MET A 154 0.41 -8.13 -6.97
CA MET A 154 1.30 -7.01 -6.71
C MET A 154 0.52 -5.84 -6.12
N GLU A 155 1.09 -5.18 -5.12
CA GLU A 155 0.62 -3.89 -4.66
C GLU A 155 0.93 -2.82 -5.72
N MET A 156 -0.08 -2.04 -6.08
CA MET A 156 -0.04 -1.07 -7.18
C MET A 156 -0.09 0.37 -6.68
N GLY A 157 -0.31 0.58 -5.38
CA GLY A 157 -0.39 1.89 -4.74
C GLY A 157 -1.15 1.82 -3.42
N THR A 158 -0.74 2.68 -2.51
CA THR A 158 -1.29 2.85 -1.16
C THR A 158 -1.93 4.24 -1.08
N ASN A 159 -3.13 4.33 -0.50
CA ASN A 159 -3.97 5.52 -0.58
C ASN A 159 -4.82 5.68 0.69
N TRP A 160 -5.24 6.90 1.01
CA TRP A 160 -6.06 7.15 2.20
C TRP A 160 -6.80 8.50 2.16
N SER A 161 -7.74 8.67 3.10
CA SER A 161 -8.24 9.99 3.48
C SER A 161 -7.18 10.66 4.37
N GLU A 162 -6.76 11.86 4.02
CA GLU A 162 -5.64 12.56 4.66
C GLU A 162 -5.96 12.93 6.11
N GLN A 163 -4.98 12.73 6.99
CA GLN A 163 -5.02 13.26 8.34
C GLN A 163 -4.79 14.77 8.29
N ASN A 164 -5.88 15.52 8.50
CA ASN A 164 -5.87 16.97 8.47
C ASN A 164 -5.94 17.63 9.86
N ASP A 165 -5.91 16.84 10.94
CA ASP A 165 -5.76 17.34 12.30
C ASP A 165 -4.26 17.44 12.68
N PRO A 166 -3.71 18.66 12.81
CA PRO A 166 -2.29 18.85 13.13
C PRO A 166 -1.90 18.26 14.48
N ALA A 167 -2.81 18.24 15.46
CA ALA A 167 -2.51 17.67 16.77
C ALA A 167 -2.32 16.15 16.69
N VAL A 168 -3.16 15.47 15.92
CA VAL A 168 -3.05 14.01 15.70
C VAL A 168 -1.78 13.67 14.93
N LEU A 169 -1.46 14.44 13.88
CA LEU A 169 -0.23 14.22 13.12
C LEU A 169 1.02 14.45 13.99
N GLN A 170 1.01 15.48 14.82
CA GLN A 170 2.10 15.77 15.74
C GLN A 170 2.34 14.61 16.73
N GLU A 171 1.29 13.98 17.24
CA GLU A 171 1.38 12.79 18.08
C GLU A 171 1.99 11.61 17.33
N ALA A 172 1.52 11.31 16.11
CA ALA A 172 2.05 10.23 15.28
C ALA A 172 3.55 10.42 14.99
N TRP A 173 3.97 11.63 14.68
CA TRP A 173 5.38 11.98 14.50
C TRP A 173 6.23 11.87 15.76
N ASN A 174 5.66 12.11 16.94
CA ASN A 174 6.36 11.83 18.20
C ASN A 174 6.58 10.32 18.40
N GLU A 175 5.69 9.47 17.90
CA GLU A 175 5.89 8.02 17.88
C GLU A 175 6.96 7.60 16.87
N GLU A 176 6.95 8.17 15.67
CA GLU A 176 8.02 7.95 14.67
C GLU A 176 9.40 8.36 15.20
N LYS A 177 9.50 9.49 15.90
CA LYS A 177 10.73 9.91 16.62
C LYS A 177 11.18 8.86 17.65
N LYS A 178 10.25 8.18 18.34
CA LYS A 178 10.59 7.07 19.27
C LYS A 178 11.08 5.84 18.49
N LYS A 179 10.47 5.50 17.35
CA LYS A 179 10.92 4.40 16.47
C LYS A 179 12.32 4.67 15.91
N ALA A 180 12.60 5.89 15.45
CA ALA A 180 13.91 6.32 14.98
C ALA A 180 15.00 6.14 16.06
N LYS A 181 14.72 6.56 17.31
CA LYS A 181 15.63 6.38 18.45
C LYS A 181 15.92 4.90 18.77
N LYS A 182 15.00 3.99 18.43
CA LYS A 182 15.19 2.54 18.55
C LYS A 182 15.94 1.91 17.36
N GLY A 183 16.35 2.72 16.38
CA GLY A 183 17.14 2.27 15.23
C GLY A 183 16.35 2.00 13.96
N ASN A 184 15.05 2.33 13.90
CA ASN A 184 14.31 2.26 12.64
C ASN A 184 14.78 3.37 11.69
N GLN A 185 15.49 3.00 10.63
CA GLN A 185 16.01 3.93 9.62
C GLN A 185 14.91 4.45 8.67
N GLU A 186 13.76 3.78 8.63
CA GLU A 186 12.61 4.13 7.80
C GLU A 186 11.60 5.02 8.54
N ALA A 187 11.86 5.32 9.82
CA ALA A 187 10.98 6.19 10.61
C ALA A 187 10.87 7.57 9.96
N GLN A 188 9.64 8.10 9.91
CA GLN A 188 9.39 9.38 9.25
C GLN A 188 10.09 10.52 9.98
N LYS A 189 10.62 11.47 9.20
CA LYS A 189 11.16 12.72 9.73
C LYS A 189 10.02 13.69 9.96
N THR A 190 10.12 14.47 11.01
CA THR A 190 9.15 15.54 11.29
C THR A 190 9.44 16.76 10.45
N ASP A 191 8.38 17.42 10.01
CA ASP A 191 8.42 18.61 9.17
C ASP A 191 7.55 19.70 9.82
N ASP A 192 8.20 20.60 10.57
CA ASP A 192 7.50 21.62 11.34
C ASP A 192 6.76 22.62 10.42
N ASP A 193 7.28 22.87 9.20
CA ASP A 193 6.62 23.72 8.20
C ASP A 193 5.33 23.06 7.66
N PHE A 194 5.35 21.74 7.47
CA PHE A 194 4.14 20.99 7.08
C PHE A 194 3.06 21.00 8.18
N LEU A 195 3.46 20.90 9.46
CA LEU A 195 2.50 21.05 10.56
C LEU A 195 1.92 22.46 10.61
N GLU A 196 2.76 23.50 10.48
CA GLU A 196 2.27 24.88 10.45
C GLU A 196 1.26 25.07 9.30
N ALA A 197 1.53 24.52 8.11
CA ALA A 197 0.60 24.56 6.99
C ALA A 197 -0.76 23.91 7.31
N LEU A 198 -0.79 22.79 8.04
CA LEU A 198 -2.02 22.15 8.49
C LEU A 198 -2.77 22.97 9.55
N GLU A 199 -2.06 23.73 10.39
CA GLU A 199 -2.67 24.61 11.39
C GLU A 199 -3.47 25.78 10.78
N TYR A 200 -3.11 26.23 9.56
CA TYR A 200 -3.94 27.18 8.80
C TYR A 200 -5.25 26.55 8.29
N GLY A 201 -5.34 25.21 8.28
CA GLY A 201 -6.53 24.44 7.94
C GLY A 201 -6.45 23.80 6.56
N MET A 202 -6.36 22.47 6.55
CA MET A 202 -6.54 21.65 5.35
C MET A 202 -7.99 21.10 5.32
N PRO A 203 -8.75 21.28 4.22
CA PRO A 203 -10.09 20.67 4.11
C PRO A 203 -9.98 19.14 4.14
N PRO A 204 -11.07 18.41 4.46
CA PRO A 204 -11.12 16.96 4.26
C PRO A 204 -10.64 16.65 2.85
N THR A 205 -9.64 15.79 2.72
CA THR A 205 -8.95 15.53 1.45
C THR A 205 -8.65 14.04 1.39
N SER A 206 -8.61 13.46 0.19
CA SER A 206 -8.07 12.13 -0.01
C SER A 206 -7.05 12.16 -1.14
N GLY A 207 -5.91 11.50 -0.90
CA GLY A 207 -4.84 11.33 -1.87
C GLY A 207 -4.85 9.95 -2.52
N ILE A 208 -4.32 9.88 -3.74
CA ILE A 208 -3.94 8.60 -4.38
C ILE A 208 -2.47 8.62 -4.79
N GLY A 209 -1.83 7.45 -4.77
CA GLY A 209 -0.41 7.25 -5.03
C GLY A 209 -0.08 6.00 -5.86
N PRO A 210 -0.69 5.74 -7.04
CA PRO A 210 -0.36 4.54 -7.81
C PRO A 210 1.06 4.58 -8.39
N GLY A 211 1.79 3.47 -8.24
CA GLY A 211 3.11 3.26 -8.83
C GLY A 211 3.01 2.97 -10.32
N ILE A 212 3.36 3.94 -11.17
CA ILE A 212 3.09 3.91 -12.61
C ILE A 212 3.87 2.79 -13.31
N ASP A 213 5.12 2.51 -12.94
CA ASP A 213 5.90 1.47 -13.61
C ASP A 213 5.24 0.08 -13.44
N ARG A 214 4.72 -0.23 -12.25
CA ARG A 214 4.00 -1.49 -12.02
C ARG A 214 2.73 -1.56 -12.85
N TRP A 215 2.00 -0.45 -12.98
CA TRP A 215 0.84 -0.39 -13.87
C TRP A 215 1.22 -0.65 -15.33
N VAL A 216 2.29 -0.03 -15.82
CA VAL A 216 2.80 -0.29 -17.17
C VAL A 216 3.16 -1.77 -17.30
N MET A 217 3.86 -2.38 -16.32
CA MET A 217 4.22 -3.80 -16.36
C MET A 217 2.99 -4.70 -16.61
N VAL A 218 1.93 -4.51 -15.83
CA VAL A 218 0.75 -5.36 -15.93
C VAL A 218 -0.01 -5.10 -17.23
N LEU A 219 -0.13 -3.83 -17.64
CA LEU A 219 -0.82 -3.45 -18.89
C LEU A 219 -0.07 -3.93 -20.15
N THR A 220 1.26 -4.02 -20.11
CA THR A 220 2.10 -4.43 -21.26
C THR A 220 2.57 -5.89 -21.20
N ASN A 221 2.09 -6.67 -20.23
CA ASN A 221 2.51 -8.06 -20.02
C ASN A 221 4.02 -8.23 -19.75
N SER A 222 4.64 -7.27 -19.09
CA SER A 222 6.07 -7.28 -18.76
C SER A 222 6.33 -7.97 -17.41
N PRO A 223 7.14 -9.04 -17.36
CA PRO A 223 7.39 -9.81 -16.12
C PRO A 223 8.25 -9.08 -15.08
N ALA A 224 9.01 -8.05 -15.48
CA ALA A 224 9.90 -7.31 -14.60
C ALA A 224 9.84 -5.79 -14.84
N ILE A 225 10.05 -5.01 -13.78
CA ILE A 225 10.07 -3.54 -13.84
C ILE A 225 11.16 -3.00 -14.76
N ALA A 226 12.26 -3.74 -14.90
CA ALA A 226 13.35 -3.40 -15.82
C ALA A 226 12.93 -3.43 -17.30
N ASP A 227 11.83 -4.12 -17.64
CA ASP A 227 11.33 -4.20 -19.01
C ASP A 227 10.49 -2.97 -19.40
N VAL A 228 10.12 -2.12 -18.44
CA VAL A 228 9.30 -0.91 -18.66
C VAL A 228 10.06 0.38 -18.37
N ILE A 229 11.28 0.29 -17.85
CA ILE A 229 12.18 1.42 -17.61
C ILE A 229 13.27 1.38 -18.69
N ALA A 230 13.44 2.46 -19.46
CA ALA A 230 14.41 2.51 -20.56
C ALA A 230 15.87 2.31 -20.11
N PHE A 231 16.21 2.80 -18.91
CA PHE A 231 17.54 2.70 -18.30
C PHE A 231 17.42 2.23 -16.85
N PRO A 232 17.13 0.94 -16.60
CA PRO A 232 16.99 0.43 -15.26
C PRO A 232 18.36 0.42 -14.55
N MET A 233 18.37 0.52 -13.23
CA MET A 233 19.61 0.43 -12.48
C MET A 233 20.21 -0.97 -12.67
N LEU A 234 21.48 -1.04 -13.07
CA LEU A 234 22.18 -2.30 -13.22
C LEU A 234 23.16 -2.51 -12.08
N ARG A 235 23.44 -3.77 -11.75
CA ARG A 235 24.56 -4.07 -10.86
C ARG A 235 25.86 -3.72 -11.59
N PRO A 236 26.79 -2.98 -10.96
CA PRO A 236 28.09 -2.71 -11.56
C PRO A 236 28.77 -4.02 -11.98
N GLU A 237 29.37 -4.05 -13.17
CA GLU A 237 30.22 -5.17 -13.56
C GLU A 237 31.37 -5.30 -12.55
N LYS A 238 31.63 -6.52 -12.10
CA LYS A 238 32.87 -6.82 -11.37
C LYS A 238 34.02 -6.65 -12.36
N ARG A 239 34.69 -5.50 -12.36
CA ARG A 239 35.96 -5.32 -13.09
C ARG A 239 36.89 -6.45 -12.65
N LYS A 240 37.21 -7.37 -13.56
CA LYS A 240 38.36 -8.26 -13.37
C LYS A 240 39.59 -7.35 -13.30
N LYS A 241 40.25 -7.34 -12.15
CA LYS A 241 41.58 -6.73 -12.00
C LYS A 241 42.59 -7.49 -12.85
#